data_AF-B6K571-F1
#
_entry.id   AF-B6K571-F1
#
_cell.length_a   1.000
_cell.length_b   1.000
_cell.length_c   1.000
_cell.angle_alpha   90.00
_cell.angle_beta   90.00
_cell.angle_gamma   90.00
#
_symmetry.space_group_name_H-M   'P 1'
#
loop_
_entity.id
_entity.type
_entity.pdbx_description
1 polymer ?
#
loop_
_entity_poly.entity_id
_entity_poly.type
_entity_poly.pdbx_seq_one_letter_code
_entity_poly.pdbx_strand_id
1 'polypeptide(L)'
;MGRAEAGTPKAISNALKSKGLQRLRWYCSACQKQMRDENGFKCHTQSESHVRQMNLIGENPTKYIQNYSSQFLHDFITLLRTSHGEKKIHFNQFYQEYIRDKNHIHMNATRWHTLSEFCKYLGREGICRVEETEKGFFIAYIDKNPEALKRADALRRKELQDRSDEEQRQRLLKEQIERAHRQTELNKTDVPRILERKQSEPIQLKVVSKLQPEANSAATKNAEAIKGINISMSAPTTKPTASKRKNVFSSMGKRKHPSGSAEHAPDKRRPPSAIEEIISRETRGRR
;
A
#
# COMPACT_ATOMS: atom_id res chain seq x y z
N MET A 1 32.19 28.47 -8.78
CA MET A 1 31.97 27.28 -9.62
C MET A 1 30.52 27.26 -10.09
N GLY A 2 30.30 27.49 -11.40
CA GLY A 2 28.96 27.55 -11.98
C GLY A 2 28.16 26.25 -11.79
N ARG A 3 26.84 26.37 -11.63
CA ARG A 3 25.93 25.22 -11.68
C ARG A 3 26.05 24.60 -13.07
N ALA A 4 26.23 23.28 -13.15
CA ALA A 4 26.15 22.57 -14.43
C ALA A 4 24.72 22.70 -14.97
N GLU A 5 24.59 22.96 -16.27
CA GLU A 5 23.28 23.10 -16.93
C GLU A 5 22.45 21.82 -16.78
N ALA A 6 21.17 21.97 -16.46
CA ALA A 6 20.24 20.88 -16.21
C ALA A 6 20.19 19.91 -17.42
N GLY A 7 20.34 18.61 -17.16
CA GLY A 7 20.36 17.56 -18.19
C GLY A 7 21.75 17.26 -18.79
N THR A 8 22.80 18.01 -18.44
CA THR A 8 24.18 17.65 -18.82
C THR A 8 24.59 16.36 -18.09
N PRO A 9 25.39 15.45 -18.68
CA PRO A 9 25.90 14.26 -17.97
C PRO A 9 26.62 14.61 -16.66
N LYS A 10 27.22 15.81 -16.56
CA LYS A 10 27.80 16.33 -15.32
C LYS A 10 26.76 16.71 -14.28
N ALA A 11 25.62 17.28 -14.67
CA ALA A 11 24.49 17.58 -13.79
C ALA A 11 23.83 16.28 -13.31
N ILE A 12 23.59 15.32 -14.20
CA ILE A 12 23.05 13.99 -13.87
C ILE A 12 24.02 13.23 -12.96
N SER A 13 25.33 13.25 -13.23
CA SER A 13 26.34 12.62 -12.37
C SER A 13 26.38 13.27 -10.98
N ASN A 14 26.27 14.60 -10.90
CA ASN A 14 26.20 15.32 -9.63
C ASN A 14 24.91 14.99 -8.86
N ALA A 15 23.77 14.93 -9.55
CA ALA A 15 22.48 14.54 -8.96
C ALA A 15 22.50 13.08 -8.46
N LEU A 16 23.09 12.17 -9.23
CA LEU A 16 23.23 10.77 -8.84
C LEU A 16 24.17 10.61 -7.63
N LYS A 17 25.24 11.41 -7.57
CA LYS A 17 26.17 11.44 -6.42
C LYS A 17 25.56 12.08 -5.18
N SER A 18 24.69 13.09 -5.32
CA SER A 18 23.98 13.71 -4.18
C SER A 18 22.79 12.90 -3.68
N LYS A 19 22.23 12.01 -4.51
CA LYS A 19 21.15 11.07 -4.15
C LYS A 19 21.59 9.99 -3.16
N GLY A 20 22.87 9.59 -3.16
CA GLY A 20 23.40 8.66 -2.13
C GLY A 20 23.30 9.28 -0.74
N LEU A 21 22.94 8.51 0.29
CA LEU A 21 22.78 8.96 1.69
C LEU A 21 24.12 9.37 2.31
N GLN A 22 24.66 10.52 1.88
CA GLN A 22 25.81 11.18 2.50
C GLN A 22 25.43 11.68 3.89
N ARG A 23 26.41 11.74 4.79
CA ARG A 23 26.22 12.20 6.17
C ARG A 23 25.63 13.63 6.16
N LEU A 24 24.49 13.81 6.82
CA LEU A 24 23.80 15.11 6.97
C LEU A 24 24.63 16.19 7.70
N ARG A 25 25.82 15.84 8.21
CA ARG A 25 26.76 16.76 8.87
C ARG A 25 27.11 17.99 8.02
N TRP A 26 27.11 17.86 6.70
CA TRP A 26 27.49 18.94 5.77
C TRP A 26 26.30 19.54 5.01
N TYR A 27 25.10 19.49 5.61
CA TYR A 27 23.89 20.12 5.08
C TYR A 27 23.71 21.52 5.65
N CYS A 28 23.41 22.50 4.79
CA CYS A 28 22.98 23.83 5.24
C CYS A 28 21.46 23.95 5.12
N SER A 29 20.77 24.11 6.26
CA SER A 29 19.32 24.30 6.30
C SER A 29 18.88 25.65 5.71
N ALA A 30 19.61 26.73 5.99
CA ALA A 30 19.29 28.07 5.50
C ALA A 30 19.32 28.17 3.97
N CYS A 31 20.26 27.48 3.32
CA CYS A 31 20.42 27.46 1.86
C CYS A 31 19.85 26.20 1.20
N GLN A 32 19.27 25.28 1.98
CA GLN A 32 18.77 23.96 1.55
C GLN A 32 19.74 23.21 0.64
N LYS A 33 21.04 23.27 0.99
CA LYS A 33 22.12 22.77 0.12
C LYS A 33 22.98 21.76 0.86
N GLN A 34 23.04 20.56 0.29
CA GLN A 34 23.95 19.51 0.74
C GLN A 34 25.34 19.75 0.14
N MET A 35 26.35 19.85 1.01
CA MET A 35 27.76 19.82 0.63
C MET A 35 28.32 18.40 0.78
N ARG A 36 29.33 18.09 -0.03
CA ARG A 36 29.91 16.74 -0.12
C ARG A 36 30.94 16.46 0.96
N ASP A 37 31.75 17.46 1.28
CA ASP A 37 32.92 17.35 2.13
C ASP A 37 32.99 18.54 3.10
N GLU A 38 33.78 18.41 4.16
CA GLU A 38 33.98 19.46 5.16
C GLU A 38 34.48 20.77 4.55
N ASN A 39 35.41 20.69 3.60
CA ASN A 39 35.93 21.89 2.93
C ASN A 39 34.85 22.57 2.07
N GLY A 40 33.98 21.79 1.43
CA GLY A 40 32.84 22.33 0.67
C GLY A 40 31.84 23.05 1.58
N PHE A 41 31.63 22.55 2.80
CA PHE A 41 30.80 23.22 3.80
C PHE A 41 31.44 24.50 4.32
N LYS A 42 32.75 24.51 4.62
CA LYS A 42 33.48 25.72 5.04
C LYS A 42 33.46 26.81 3.97
N CYS A 43 33.70 26.46 2.70
CA CYS A 43 33.60 27.43 1.60
C CYS A 43 32.17 27.92 1.40
N HIS A 44 31.16 27.10 1.70
CA HIS A 44 29.77 27.51 1.63
C HIS A 44 29.42 28.54 2.70
N THR A 45 29.77 28.28 3.96
CA THR A 45 29.45 29.18 5.06
C THR A 45 30.17 30.51 4.93
N GLN A 46 31.35 30.54 4.31
CA GLN A 46 32.10 31.75 3.97
C GLN A 46 31.61 32.44 2.68
N SER A 47 30.79 31.78 1.86
CA SER A 47 30.30 32.38 0.62
C SER A 47 29.30 33.50 0.89
N GLU A 48 29.40 34.58 0.12
CA GLU A 48 28.48 35.74 0.21
C GLU A 48 27.01 35.32 0.11
N SER A 49 26.70 34.31 -0.72
CA SER A 49 25.34 33.78 -0.86
C SER A 49 24.76 33.24 0.46
N HIS A 50 25.57 32.56 1.28
CA HIS A 50 25.14 32.05 2.57
C HIS A 50 24.98 33.19 3.58
N VAL A 51 25.95 34.11 3.60
CA VAL A 51 25.94 35.28 4.49
C VAL A 51 24.73 36.16 4.21
N ARG A 52 24.40 36.41 2.94
CA ARG A 52 23.20 37.16 2.55
C ARG A 52 21.92 36.47 3.01
N GLN A 53 21.83 35.14 2.87
CA GLN A 53 20.68 34.37 3.34
C GLN A 53 20.54 34.48 4.87
N MET A 54 21.66 34.44 5.61
CA MET A 54 21.63 34.61 7.07
C MET A 54 21.27 36.02 7.51
N ASN A 55 21.70 37.05 6.79
CA ASN A 55 21.28 38.42 7.07
C ASN A 55 19.77 38.60 6.86
N LEU A 56 19.22 38.04 5.77
CA LEU A 56 17.77 38.05 5.53
C LEU A 56 16.99 37.34 6.66
N ILE A 57 17.49 36.19 7.12
CA ILE A 57 16.89 35.49 8.27
C ILE A 57 17.00 36.33 9.55
N GLY A 58 18.13 37.02 9.74
CA GLY A 58 18.38 37.91 10.88
C GLY A 58 17.49 39.15 10.91
N GLU A 59 17.10 39.69 9.75
CA GLU A 59 16.18 40.84 9.66
C GLU A 59 14.77 40.52 10.19
N ASN A 60 14.28 39.29 9.99
CA ASN A 60 12.91 38.90 10.38
C ASN A 60 12.82 37.43 10.84
N PRO A 61 13.46 37.04 11.97
CA PRO A 61 13.56 35.63 12.38
C PRO A 61 12.19 34.97 12.62
N THR A 62 11.23 35.72 13.13
CA THR A 62 9.87 35.22 13.44
C THR A 62 9.13 34.70 12.22
N LYS A 63 9.21 35.42 11.08
CA LYS A 63 8.56 35.04 9.82
C LYS A 63 9.18 33.77 9.24
N TYR A 64 10.51 33.65 9.27
CA TYR A 64 11.21 32.47 8.78
C TYR A 64 10.90 31.24 9.65
N ILE A 65 10.91 31.39 10.98
CA ILE A 65 10.54 30.30 11.90
C ILE A 65 9.08 29.86 11.67
N GLN A 66 8.16 30.80 11.43
CA GLN A 66 6.78 30.47 11.08
C GLN A 66 6.69 29.70 9.76
N ASN A 67 7.39 30.16 8.73
CA ASN A 67 7.40 29.48 7.43
C ASN A 67 7.97 28.04 7.55
N TYR A 68 9.08 27.87 8.26
CA TYR A 68 9.63 26.54 8.54
C TYR A 68 8.65 25.67 9.33
N SER A 69 7.92 26.24 10.30
CA SER A 69 6.91 25.49 11.05
C SER A 69 5.72 25.07 10.19
N SER A 70 5.27 25.91 9.25
CA SER A 70 4.18 25.60 8.31
C SER A 70 4.60 24.53 7.30
N GLN A 71 5.81 24.61 6.76
CA GLN A 71 6.38 23.59 5.87
C GLN A 71 6.54 22.25 6.60
N PHE A 72 7.10 22.28 7.81
CA PHE A 72 7.23 21.09 8.66
C PHE A 72 5.89 20.40 8.91
N LEU A 73 4.86 21.17 9.29
CA LEU A 73 3.51 20.63 9.50
C LEU A 73 2.94 19.99 8.22
N HIS A 74 3.09 20.67 7.09
CA HIS A 74 2.56 20.17 5.82
C HIS A 74 3.21 18.86 5.40
N ASP A 75 4.54 18.79 5.45
CA ASP A 75 5.30 17.60 5.09
C ASP A 75 5.02 16.46 6.08
N PHE A 76 4.97 16.76 7.38
CA PHE A 76 4.66 15.79 8.42
C PHE A 76 3.27 15.16 8.22
N ILE A 77 2.25 15.97 7.95
CA ILE A 77 0.87 15.49 7.69
C ILE A 77 0.82 14.69 6.39
N THR A 78 1.48 15.17 5.33
CA THR A 78 1.51 14.47 4.03
C THR A 78 2.15 13.09 4.16
N LEU A 79 3.24 12.97 4.92
CA LEU A 79 3.87 11.69 5.20
C LEU A 79 2.94 10.80 6.04
N LEU A 80 2.35 11.34 7.11
CA LEU A 80 1.45 10.60 8.01
C LEU A 80 0.23 10.03 7.25
N ARG A 81 -0.32 10.82 6.31
CA ARG A 81 -1.39 10.40 5.41
C ARG A 81 -0.97 9.26 4.47
N THR A 82 0.28 9.29 4.01
CA THR A 82 0.77 8.33 3.01
C THR A 82 1.19 7.01 3.64
N SER A 83 1.85 7.03 4.80
CA SER A 83 2.43 5.82 5.40
C SER A 83 1.47 5.07 6.32
N HIS A 84 0.65 5.79 7.10
CA HIS A 84 0.06 5.21 8.31
C HIS A 84 -1.44 5.44 8.47
N GLY A 85 -1.98 6.52 7.89
CA GLY A 85 -3.40 6.83 7.93
C GLY A 85 -3.92 6.80 9.38
N GLU A 86 -4.95 5.99 9.64
CA GLU A 86 -5.65 5.94 10.93
C GLU A 86 -4.98 5.07 12.01
N LYS A 87 -3.86 4.39 11.70
CA LYS A 87 -3.20 3.49 12.65
C LYS A 87 -2.49 4.29 13.75
N LYS A 88 -2.52 3.76 14.97
CA LYS A 88 -1.76 4.30 16.12
C LYS A 88 -0.29 3.88 16.01
N ILE A 89 0.63 4.85 15.97
CA ILE A 89 2.08 4.59 15.86
C ILE A 89 2.86 5.39 16.89
N HIS A 90 3.99 4.83 17.30
CA HIS A 90 4.94 5.49 18.19
C HIS A 90 5.58 6.70 17.50
N PHE A 91 5.50 7.85 18.16
CA PHE A 91 5.89 9.12 17.58
C PHE A 91 7.38 9.21 17.25
N ASN A 92 8.25 8.61 18.07
CA ASN A 92 9.70 8.63 17.82
C ASN A 92 10.07 7.80 16.59
N GLN A 93 9.42 6.63 16.41
CA GLN A 93 9.62 5.80 15.23
C GLN A 93 9.17 6.53 13.96
N PHE A 94 8.02 7.20 14.02
CA PHE A 94 7.54 8.01 12.90
C PHE A 94 8.46 9.20 12.59
N TYR A 95 8.97 9.88 13.62
CA TYR A 95 9.90 10.99 13.42
C TYR A 95 11.22 10.54 12.79
N GLN A 96 11.73 9.35 13.16
CA GLN A 96 12.90 8.78 12.51
C GLN A 96 12.64 8.44 11.04
N GLU A 97 11.44 7.94 10.71
CA GLU A 97 11.02 7.73 9.32
C GLU A 97 10.97 9.04 8.54
N TYR A 98 10.46 10.10 9.16
CA TYR A 98 10.41 11.44 8.59
C TYR A 98 11.81 12.00 8.28
N ILE A 99 12.80 11.88 9.18
CA ILE A 99 14.16 12.42 8.94
C ILE A 99 14.97 11.56 7.93
N ARG A 100 14.43 10.46 7.42
CA ARG A 100 15.13 9.67 6.40
C ARG A 100 15.40 10.48 5.14
N ASP A 101 14.50 11.39 4.80
CA ASP A 101 14.68 12.29 3.67
C ASP A 101 15.41 13.56 4.08
N LYS A 102 16.39 13.95 3.26
CA LYS A 102 17.29 15.07 3.55
C LYS A 102 16.64 16.44 3.37
N ASN A 103 15.57 16.50 2.59
CA ASN A 103 14.89 17.75 2.26
C ASN A 103 13.91 18.16 3.36
N HIS A 104 13.61 17.27 4.29
CA HIS A 104 12.70 17.54 5.39
C HIS A 104 13.33 18.47 6.43
N ILE A 105 12.52 19.38 6.94
CA ILE A 105 12.92 20.33 7.97
C ILE A 105 13.00 19.58 9.30
N HIS A 106 14.10 19.74 10.02
CA HIS A 106 14.26 19.18 11.36
C HIS A 106 13.54 20.04 12.40
N MET A 107 13.03 19.42 13.48
CA MET A 107 12.29 20.11 14.54
C MET A 107 13.03 21.31 15.15
N ASN A 108 14.35 21.22 15.29
CA ASN A 108 15.21 22.31 15.79
C ASN A 108 15.07 23.64 15.00
N ALA A 109 14.64 23.58 13.74
CA ALA A 109 14.44 24.78 12.91
C ALA A 109 13.02 25.36 13.03
N THR A 110 12.14 24.72 13.81
CA THR A 110 10.74 25.10 14.00
C THR A 110 10.51 25.69 15.39
N ARG A 111 9.27 26.11 15.65
CA ARG A 111 8.82 26.56 16.97
C ARG A 111 8.79 25.45 18.02
N TRP A 112 8.75 24.19 17.60
CA TRP A 112 8.66 23.02 18.48
C TRP A 112 10.01 22.31 18.53
N HIS A 113 10.75 22.58 19.59
CA HIS A 113 12.11 22.06 19.76
C HIS A 113 12.11 20.64 20.34
N THR A 114 11.03 20.22 21.01
CA THR A 114 10.87 18.87 21.54
C THR A 114 9.72 18.13 20.88
N LEU A 115 9.90 16.81 20.72
CA LEU A 115 8.88 15.88 20.22
C LEU A 115 7.56 16.02 20.98
N SER A 116 7.63 16.12 22.31
CA SER A 116 6.48 16.22 23.19
C SER A 116 5.70 17.52 23.00
N GLU A 117 6.38 18.65 22.78
CA GLU A 117 5.72 19.94 22.53
C GLU A 117 4.94 19.93 21.22
N PHE A 118 5.52 19.34 20.18
CA PHE A 118 4.83 19.17 18.90
C PHE A 118 3.63 18.24 19.02
N CYS A 119 3.76 17.16 19.79
CA CYS A 119 2.65 16.24 20.07
C CYS A 119 1.48 16.97 20.74
N LYS A 120 1.75 17.80 21.76
CA LYS A 120 0.74 18.66 22.40
C LYS A 120 0.13 19.68 21.43
N TYR A 121 0.89 20.16 20.46
CA TYR A 121 0.37 21.06 19.42
C TYR A 121 -0.60 20.32 18.48
N LEU A 122 -0.25 19.12 18.00
CA LEU A 122 -1.13 18.29 17.16
C LEU A 122 -2.45 17.93 17.86
N GLY A 123 -2.40 17.68 19.17
CA GLY A 123 -3.60 17.46 19.99
C GLY A 123 -4.49 18.70 20.10
N ARG A 124 -3.90 19.91 20.21
CA ARG A 124 -4.64 21.18 20.27
C ARG A 124 -5.32 21.54 18.95
N GLU A 125 -4.63 21.36 17.82
CA GLU A 125 -5.22 21.54 16.48
C GLU A 125 -6.23 20.42 16.12
N GLY A 126 -6.23 19.34 16.91
CA GLY A 126 -7.06 18.16 16.70
C GLY A 126 -6.82 17.49 15.36
N ILE A 127 -5.63 17.63 14.78
CA ILE A 127 -5.25 16.98 13.50
C ILE A 127 -4.95 15.50 13.74
N CYS A 128 -4.39 15.19 14.91
CA CYS A 128 -4.09 13.84 15.31
C CYS A 128 -4.65 13.53 16.70
N ARG A 129 -5.07 12.28 16.91
CA ARG A 129 -5.32 11.75 18.25
C ARG A 129 -3.98 11.41 18.88
N VAL A 130 -3.72 12.02 20.02
CA VAL A 130 -2.51 11.80 20.81
C VAL A 130 -2.89 10.98 22.03
N GLU A 131 -2.23 9.84 22.21
CA GLU A 131 -2.32 9.02 23.40
C GLU A 131 -0.95 8.95 24.06
N GLU A 132 -0.88 9.37 25.31
CA GLU A 132 0.32 9.24 26.13
C GLU A 132 0.27 7.89 26.85
N THR A 133 1.28 7.04 26.63
CA THR A 133 1.43 5.76 27.31
C THR A 133 2.80 5.72 28.00
N GLU A 134 3.01 4.76 28.90
CA GLU A 134 4.28 4.60 29.62
C GLU A 134 5.50 4.43 28.71
N LYS A 135 5.30 3.96 27.47
CA LYS A 135 6.35 3.76 26.46
C LYS A 135 6.55 4.98 25.54
N GLY A 136 5.81 6.06 25.77
CA GLY A 136 5.89 7.32 25.03
C GLY A 136 4.59 7.72 24.33
N PHE A 137 4.71 8.66 23.40
CA PHE A 137 3.57 9.23 22.68
C PHE A 137 3.20 8.38 21.47
N PHE A 138 1.92 8.03 21.38
CA PHE A 138 1.31 7.42 20.21
C PHE A 138 0.45 8.45 19.49
N ILE A 139 0.57 8.50 18.16
CA ILE A 139 -0.19 9.39 17.30
C ILE A 139 -1.00 8.57 16.31
N ALA A 140 -2.26 8.95 16.11
CA ALA A 140 -3.10 8.49 15.01
C ALA A 140 -3.65 9.69 14.24
N TYR A 141 -3.57 9.66 12.91
CA TYR A 141 -4.10 10.75 12.08
C TYR A 141 -5.63 10.74 12.11
N ILE A 142 -6.24 11.92 12.08
CA ILE A 142 -7.67 12.09 11.81
C ILE A 142 -7.80 12.68 10.40
N ASP A 143 -8.33 11.93 9.44
CA ASP A 143 -8.60 12.48 8.11
C ASP A 143 -9.84 13.39 8.17
N LYS A 144 -9.60 14.70 8.15
CA LYS A 144 -10.64 15.72 8.12
C LYS A 144 -11.11 16.07 6.70
N ASN A 145 -10.61 15.40 5.65
CA ASN A 145 -11.08 15.71 4.30
C ASN A 145 -12.56 15.33 4.14
N PRO A 146 -13.38 16.21 3.56
CA PRO A 146 -14.81 15.95 3.37
C PRO A 146 -15.06 14.74 2.45
N GLU A 147 -14.11 14.40 1.57
CA GLU A 147 -14.18 13.22 0.72
C GLU A 147 -13.93 11.92 1.49
N ALA A 148 -12.97 11.93 2.43
CA ALA A 148 -12.70 10.78 3.30
C ALA A 148 -13.85 10.57 4.29
N LEU A 149 -14.38 11.66 4.87
CA LEU A 149 -15.57 11.61 5.71
C LEU A 149 -16.78 11.09 4.93
N LYS A 150 -17.02 11.56 3.70
CA LYS A 150 -18.10 11.05 2.84
C LYS A 150 -17.93 9.57 2.49
N ARG A 151 -16.71 9.09 2.24
CA ARG A 151 -16.45 7.65 2.04
C ARG A 151 -16.73 6.86 3.31
N ALA A 152 -16.26 7.34 4.46
CA ALA A 152 -16.49 6.68 5.74
C ALA A 152 -17.99 6.67 6.11
N ASP A 153 -18.69 7.77 5.92
CA ASP A 153 -20.14 7.89 6.15
C ASP A 153 -20.93 7.04 5.16
N ALA A 154 -20.53 6.99 3.88
CA ALA A 154 -21.16 6.12 2.89
C ALA A 154 -20.95 4.64 3.22
N LEU A 155 -19.75 4.27 3.69
CA LEU A 155 -19.44 2.91 4.09
C LEU A 155 -20.21 2.51 5.36
N ARG A 156 -20.27 3.40 6.35
CA ARG A 156 -21.07 3.22 7.57
C ARG A 156 -22.57 3.14 7.26
N ARG A 157 -23.08 3.95 6.33
CA ARG A 157 -24.47 3.87 5.86
C ARG A 157 -24.76 2.59 5.10
N LYS A 158 -23.82 2.12 4.27
CA LYS A 158 -23.93 0.81 3.60
C LYS A 158 -23.93 -0.33 4.61
N GLU A 159 -23.03 -0.34 5.59
CA GLU A 159 -23.02 -1.35 6.64
C GLU A 159 -24.31 -1.35 7.47
N LEU A 160 -24.87 -0.17 7.77
CA LEU A 160 -26.17 -0.06 8.45
C LEU A 160 -27.31 -0.60 7.57
N GLN A 161 -27.29 -0.30 6.27
CA GLN A 161 -28.30 -0.81 5.33
C GLN A 161 -28.17 -2.33 5.16
N ASP A 162 -26.96 -2.85 4.95
CA ASP A 162 -26.67 -4.26 4.81
C ASP A 162 -27.07 -5.03 6.07
N ARG A 163 -26.77 -4.48 7.27
CA ARG A 163 -27.22 -5.05 8.54
C ARG A 163 -28.74 -5.09 8.65
N SER A 164 -29.42 -4.01 8.26
CA SER A 164 -30.89 -3.97 8.27
C SER A 164 -31.49 -4.97 7.29
N ASP A 165 -30.93 -5.07 6.08
CA ASP A 165 -31.34 -6.00 5.04
C ASP A 165 -31.07 -7.46 5.45
N GLU A 166 -29.95 -7.73 6.12
CA GLU A 166 -29.62 -9.04 6.68
C GLU A 166 -30.61 -9.45 7.77
N GLU A 167 -30.97 -8.54 8.69
CA GLU A 167 -31.99 -8.79 9.72
C GLU A 167 -33.35 -9.11 9.09
N GLN A 168 -33.74 -8.38 8.04
CA GLN A 168 -34.97 -8.67 7.28
C GLN A 168 -34.90 -10.03 6.58
N ARG A 169 -33.80 -10.34 5.89
CA ARG A 169 -33.60 -11.64 5.21
C ARG A 169 -33.62 -12.81 6.20
N GLN A 170 -32.97 -12.66 7.36
CA GLN A 170 -32.99 -13.66 8.41
C GLN A 170 -34.40 -13.91 8.94
N ARG A 171 -35.23 -12.86 9.05
CA ARG A 171 -36.62 -13.00 9.50
C ARG A 171 -37.47 -13.77 8.48
N LEU A 172 -37.36 -13.44 7.20
CA LEU A 172 -38.10 -14.13 6.12
C LEU A 172 -37.67 -15.60 6.00
N LEU A 173 -36.37 -15.88 6.10
CA LEU A 173 -35.85 -17.24 6.06
C LEU A 173 -36.37 -18.08 7.24
N LYS A 174 -36.39 -17.52 8.45
CA LYS A 174 -36.95 -18.18 9.64
C LYS A 174 -38.41 -18.53 9.44
N GLU A 175 -39.21 -17.62 8.86
CA GLU A 175 -40.63 -17.87 8.59
C GLU A 175 -40.83 -19.00 7.56
N GLN A 176 -40.01 -19.03 6.51
CA GLN A 176 -40.06 -20.12 5.51
C GLN A 176 -39.65 -21.47 6.11
N ILE A 177 -38.62 -21.49 6.96
CA ILE A 177 -38.19 -22.71 7.67
C ILE A 177 -39.31 -23.19 8.60
N GLU A 178 -39.94 -22.30 9.36
CA GLU A 178 -41.04 -22.68 10.24
C GLU A 178 -42.25 -23.22 9.45
N ARG A 179 -42.60 -22.59 8.32
CA ARG A 179 -43.67 -23.07 7.43
C ARG A 179 -43.34 -24.43 6.83
N ALA A 180 -42.10 -24.63 6.37
CA ALA A 180 -41.63 -25.91 5.86
C ALA A 180 -41.65 -26.99 6.95
N HIS A 181 -41.19 -26.66 8.17
CA HIS A 181 -41.22 -27.56 9.32
C HIS A 181 -42.65 -27.96 9.68
N ARG A 182 -43.59 -27.01 9.67
CA ARG A 182 -45.01 -27.30 9.92
C ARG A 182 -45.61 -28.21 8.85
N GLN A 183 -45.25 -28.02 7.58
CA GLN A 183 -45.68 -28.92 6.49
C GLN A 183 -45.04 -30.30 6.58
N THR A 184 -43.76 -30.41 6.97
CA THR A 184 -43.12 -31.73 7.15
C THR A 184 -43.72 -32.50 8.33
N GLU A 185 -44.07 -31.81 9.42
CA GLU A 185 -44.74 -32.44 10.57
C GLU A 185 -46.16 -32.93 10.20
N LEU A 186 -46.93 -32.17 9.43
CA LEU A 186 -48.24 -32.60 8.92
C LEU A 186 -48.12 -33.79 7.94
N ASN A 187 -47.13 -33.77 7.05
CA ASN A 187 -46.86 -34.91 6.15
C ASN A 187 -46.31 -36.15 6.89
N LYS A 188 -45.78 -35.99 8.12
CA LYS A 188 -45.33 -37.11 8.98
C LYS A 188 -46.49 -37.81 9.67
N THR A 189 -47.60 -37.12 9.89
CA THR A 189 -48.82 -37.70 10.45
C THR A 189 -49.68 -38.44 9.41
N ASP A 190 -49.40 -38.24 8.12
CA ASP A 190 -49.94 -39.08 7.05
C ASP A 190 -49.12 -40.37 6.94
N VAL A 191 -49.76 -41.46 7.34
CA VAL A 191 -49.34 -42.86 7.27
C VAL A 191 -48.39 -43.14 6.08
N PRO A 192 -47.26 -43.85 6.26
CA PRO A 192 -46.43 -44.25 5.13
C PRO A 192 -47.25 -45.17 4.22
N ARG A 193 -47.84 -44.59 3.17
CA ARG A 193 -48.51 -45.35 2.11
C ARG A 193 -47.43 -46.08 1.34
N ILE A 194 -47.16 -47.32 1.76
CA ILE A 194 -46.38 -48.30 1.02
C ILE A 194 -46.98 -48.35 -0.39
N LEU A 195 -46.29 -47.75 -1.35
CA LEU A 195 -46.59 -47.93 -2.76
C LEU A 195 -46.09 -49.33 -3.15
N GLU A 196 -46.94 -50.32 -2.95
CA GLU A 196 -46.70 -51.66 -3.49
C GLU A 196 -46.64 -51.58 -5.02
N ARG A 197 -45.45 -51.75 -5.59
CA ARG A 197 -45.28 -52.08 -7.00
C ARG A 197 -45.81 -53.50 -7.22
N LYS A 198 -47.05 -53.61 -7.71
CA LYS A 198 -47.51 -54.85 -8.34
C LYS A 198 -46.64 -55.12 -9.57
N GLN A 199 -46.10 -56.33 -9.62
CA GLN A 199 -45.12 -56.75 -10.61
C GLN A 199 -45.70 -56.74 -12.05
N SER A 200 -44.78 -56.48 -12.98
CA SER A 200 -44.78 -56.78 -14.42
C SER A 200 -45.78 -56.08 -15.34
N GLU A 201 -45.51 -54.81 -15.68
CA GLU A 201 -45.57 -54.28 -17.06
C GLU A 201 -44.49 -53.18 -17.22
N PRO A 202 -43.78 -53.09 -18.37
CA PRO A 202 -42.72 -52.10 -18.53
C PRO A 202 -43.27 -50.68 -18.60
N ILE A 203 -42.92 -49.85 -17.61
CA ILE A 203 -43.25 -48.42 -17.57
C ILE A 203 -42.45 -47.70 -18.66
N GLN A 204 -43.14 -47.27 -19.73
CA GLN A 204 -42.55 -46.36 -20.72
C GLN A 204 -42.46 -44.94 -20.13
N LEU A 205 -41.32 -44.61 -19.53
CA LEU A 205 -40.98 -43.24 -19.14
C LEU A 205 -40.65 -42.42 -20.40
N LYS A 206 -41.65 -41.76 -20.98
CA LYS A 206 -41.41 -40.64 -21.93
C LYS A 206 -41.00 -39.41 -21.13
N VAL A 207 -39.71 -39.32 -20.81
CA VAL A 207 -39.09 -38.08 -20.37
C VAL A 207 -39.01 -37.16 -21.58
N VAL A 208 -39.95 -36.22 -21.71
CA VAL A 208 -39.90 -35.17 -22.72
C VAL A 208 -38.98 -34.06 -22.21
N SER A 209 -37.67 -34.29 -22.34
CA SER A 209 -36.67 -33.23 -22.21
C SER A 209 -36.75 -32.35 -23.45
N LYS A 210 -37.56 -31.29 -23.42
CA LYS A 210 -37.48 -30.22 -24.41
C LYS A 210 -36.35 -29.27 -24.01
N LEU A 211 -35.13 -29.74 -24.19
CA LEU A 211 -33.94 -28.90 -24.32
C LEU A 211 -33.58 -28.93 -25.79
N GLN A 212 -33.82 -27.83 -26.48
CA GLN A 212 -33.23 -27.59 -27.79
C GLN A 212 -31.74 -27.33 -27.60
N PRO A 213 -30.90 -28.04 -28.34
CA PRO A 213 -29.76 -27.41 -29.00
C PRO A 213 -29.78 -27.76 -30.48
N GLU A 214 -29.98 -26.75 -31.32
CA GLU A 214 -29.68 -26.81 -32.75
C GLU A 214 -28.17 -26.97 -32.95
N ALA A 215 -27.75 -27.85 -33.85
CA ALA A 215 -26.36 -28.08 -34.23
C ALA A 215 -26.12 -27.80 -35.73
N ASN A 216 -24.93 -27.23 -36.01
CA ASN A 216 -24.15 -27.20 -37.27
C ASN A 216 -24.49 -26.11 -38.30
N SER A 217 -23.50 -25.37 -38.85
CA SER A 217 -22.13 -25.73 -39.31
C SER A 217 -21.03 -24.76 -38.78
N ALA A 218 -19.74 -25.07 -38.64
CA ALA A 218 -18.90 -26.22 -39.02
C ALA A 218 -17.53 -26.21 -38.27
N ALA A 219 -16.92 -27.42 -38.14
CA ALA A 219 -15.47 -27.75 -38.03
C ALA A 219 -14.70 -27.34 -36.73
N THR A 220 -13.85 -28.13 -36.05
CA THR A 220 -13.18 -29.43 -36.29
C THR A 220 -12.73 -30.05 -34.94
N LYS A 221 -12.59 -31.38 -34.90
CA LYS A 221 -12.26 -32.29 -33.76
C LYS A 221 -10.75 -32.22 -33.37
N ASN A 222 -10.28 -32.54 -32.15
CA ASN A 222 -10.14 -33.87 -31.50
C ASN A 222 -9.68 -33.70 -30.02
N ALA A 223 -10.26 -34.45 -29.05
CA ALA A 223 -9.67 -35.55 -28.23
C ALA A 223 -8.53 -35.11 -27.25
N GLU A 224 -8.45 -35.43 -25.95
CA GLU A 224 -8.74 -36.63 -25.13
C GLU A 224 -8.70 -36.23 -23.62
N ALA A 225 -9.65 -36.62 -22.77
CA ALA A 225 -9.56 -37.69 -21.74
C ALA A 225 -8.68 -37.43 -20.47
N ILE A 226 -8.98 -37.79 -19.20
CA ILE A 226 -10.08 -38.45 -18.45
C ILE A 226 -9.72 -38.35 -16.91
N LYS A 227 -10.72 -38.56 -16.00
CA LYS A 227 -10.70 -39.03 -14.57
C LYS A 227 -10.46 -37.96 -13.47
N GLY A 228 -11.20 -37.89 -12.36
CA GLY A 228 -12.07 -38.85 -11.66
C GLY A 228 -11.69 -38.82 -10.16
N ILE A 229 -12.53 -38.28 -9.27
CA ILE A 229 -12.26 -38.11 -7.83
C ILE A 229 -13.25 -38.95 -7.01
N ASN A 230 -12.73 -39.83 -6.15
CA ASN A 230 -13.48 -40.57 -5.13
C ASN A 230 -12.80 -40.35 -3.77
N ILE A 231 -13.60 -40.15 -2.71
CA ILE A 231 -13.16 -39.89 -1.34
C ILE A 231 -13.47 -41.14 -0.49
N SER A 232 -12.52 -41.54 0.36
CA SER A 232 -12.74 -42.46 1.48
C SER A 232 -11.77 -42.13 2.63
N MET A 233 -12.29 -42.15 3.86
CA MET A 233 -11.59 -41.83 5.11
C MET A 233 -10.93 -43.08 5.71
N SER A 234 -9.76 -42.91 6.35
CA SER A 234 -9.26 -43.67 7.51
C SER A 234 -7.94 -43.07 8.04
N ALA A 235 -7.70 -43.10 9.35
CA ALA A 235 -6.48 -42.68 10.07
C ALA A 235 -6.07 -43.80 11.06
N PRO A 236 -5.00 -43.69 11.90
CA PRO A 236 -3.60 -43.25 11.68
C PRO A 236 -2.57 -44.29 12.22
N THR A 237 -1.26 -44.21 11.87
CA THR A 237 -0.13 -44.63 12.77
C THR A 237 1.29 -44.21 12.30
N THR A 238 2.01 -43.53 13.21
CA THR A 238 3.47 -43.54 13.57
C THR A 238 4.64 -43.24 12.61
N LYS A 239 5.21 -42.00 12.75
CA LYS A 239 6.62 -41.53 13.01
C LYS A 239 7.86 -42.08 12.18
N PRO A 240 9.08 -41.48 12.28
CA PRO A 240 9.54 -40.23 11.63
C PRO A 240 10.96 -40.34 10.97
N THR A 241 11.28 -39.60 9.89
CA THR A 241 12.71 -39.36 9.52
C THR A 241 12.95 -37.97 8.91
N ALA A 242 14.10 -37.41 9.28
CA ALA A 242 14.49 -36.01 9.15
C ALA A 242 14.93 -35.61 7.73
N SER A 243 14.56 -34.40 7.29
CA SER A 243 15.10 -33.78 6.07
C SER A 243 15.77 -32.45 6.38
N LYS A 244 17.08 -32.41 6.13
CA LYS A 244 17.96 -31.23 6.23
C LYS A 244 17.65 -30.24 5.10
N ARG A 245 17.51 -28.96 5.46
CA ARG A 245 17.36 -27.83 4.54
C ARG A 245 18.64 -27.60 3.72
N LYS A 246 18.51 -27.38 2.41
CA LYS A 246 19.59 -26.92 1.51
C LYS A 246 19.68 -25.39 1.53
N ASN A 247 20.87 -24.85 1.74
CA ASN A 247 21.17 -23.41 1.71
C ASN A 247 21.38 -22.90 0.28
N VAL A 248 20.78 -21.74 -0.03
CA VAL A 248 20.66 -21.10 -1.36
C VAL A 248 21.79 -20.09 -1.63
N PHE A 249 22.94 -20.20 -0.96
CA PHE A 249 24.00 -19.17 -1.00
C PHE A 249 25.34 -19.60 -1.63
N SER A 250 25.36 -20.69 -2.42
CA SER A 250 26.56 -21.10 -3.15
C SER A 250 26.33 -21.02 -4.66
N SER A 251 26.76 -19.90 -5.27
CA SER A 251 27.43 -19.82 -6.58
C SER A 251 27.38 -18.40 -7.16
N MET A 252 28.21 -17.51 -6.62
CA MET A 252 28.66 -16.32 -7.33
C MET A 252 29.89 -16.71 -8.17
N GLY A 253 29.80 -16.58 -9.49
CA GLY A 253 31.00 -16.37 -10.33
C GLY A 253 31.15 -17.24 -11.57
N LYS A 254 30.70 -16.73 -12.73
CA LYS A 254 31.59 -16.50 -13.89
C LYS A 254 30.86 -15.72 -14.99
N ARG A 255 31.47 -14.60 -15.38
CA ARG A 255 31.16 -13.79 -16.57
C ARG A 255 31.48 -14.56 -17.85
N LYS A 256 30.68 -14.38 -18.90
CA LYS A 256 31.13 -14.28 -20.31
C LYS A 256 30.04 -13.62 -21.17
N HIS A 257 30.43 -12.60 -21.94
CA HIS A 257 29.65 -11.99 -23.01
C HIS A 257 29.49 -12.95 -24.20
N PRO A 258 28.41 -12.81 -24.97
CA PRO A 258 28.55 -12.79 -26.42
C PRO A 258 27.85 -11.58 -27.05
N SER A 259 28.60 -10.91 -27.92
CA SER A 259 28.14 -9.93 -28.89
C SER A 259 27.37 -10.63 -30.02
N GLY A 260 26.14 -10.21 -30.26
CA GLY A 260 25.33 -10.66 -31.40
C GLY A 260 24.14 -9.73 -31.57
N SER A 261 24.18 -8.95 -32.64
CA SER A 261 23.14 -8.02 -33.10
C SER A 261 21.81 -8.73 -33.38
N ALA A 262 20.74 -8.29 -32.73
CA ALA A 262 19.38 -8.55 -33.18
C ALA A 262 18.47 -7.41 -32.71
N GLU A 263 17.93 -6.69 -33.68
CA GLU A 263 16.90 -5.67 -33.52
C GLU A 263 15.62 -6.30 -32.94
N HIS A 264 15.00 -5.65 -31.93
CA HIS A 264 13.60 -5.89 -31.58
C HIS A 264 12.93 -4.67 -30.94
N ALA A 265 11.68 -4.47 -31.34
CA ALA A 265 10.76 -3.35 -31.11
C ALA A 265 10.40 -3.10 -29.62
N PRO A 266 9.81 -1.92 -29.28
CA PRO A 266 9.80 -1.42 -27.90
C PRO A 266 8.71 -2.06 -27.04
N ASP A 267 9.14 -2.70 -25.96
CA ASP A 267 8.27 -3.29 -24.93
C ASP A 267 7.74 -2.21 -23.97
N LYS A 268 6.43 -2.27 -23.70
CA LYS A 268 5.68 -1.31 -22.90
C LYS A 268 5.92 -1.55 -21.41
N ARG A 269 6.37 -0.50 -20.72
CA ARG A 269 6.29 -0.25 -19.26
C ARG A 269 7.20 -1.12 -18.37
N ARG A 270 8.51 -0.90 -18.45
CA ARG A 270 9.37 -1.03 -17.25
C ARG A 270 9.12 0.17 -16.31
N PRO A 271 9.09 -0.03 -14.98
CA PRO A 271 9.20 1.09 -14.06
C PRO A 271 10.54 1.80 -14.33
N PRO A 272 10.54 3.14 -14.43
CA PRO A 272 11.71 3.88 -14.87
C PRO A 272 12.89 3.59 -13.94
N SER A 273 14.02 3.25 -14.53
CA SER A 273 15.27 3.13 -13.81
C SER A 273 15.60 4.46 -13.10
N ALA A 274 16.34 4.42 -12.00
CA ALA A 274 16.71 5.62 -11.23
C ALA A 274 17.41 6.71 -12.08
N ILE A 275 17.95 6.33 -13.24
CA ILE A 275 18.54 7.22 -14.25
C ILE A 275 17.45 7.86 -15.13
N GLU A 276 16.48 7.08 -15.62
CA GLU A 276 15.34 7.58 -16.42
C GLU A 276 14.44 8.54 -15.63
N GLU A 277 14.28 8.33 -14.32
CA GLU A 277 13.56 9.28 -13.46
C GLU A 277 14.28 10.63 -13.32
N ILE A 278 15.62 10.64 -13.30
CA ILE A 278 16.41 11.88 -13.22
C ILE A 278 16.25 12.67 -14.51
N ILE A 279 16.43 11.99 -15.65
CA ILE A 279 16.28 12.59 -16.97
C ILE A 279 14.87 13.17 -17.13
N SER A 280 13.84 12.45 -16.67
CA SER A 280 12.45 12.92 -16.74
C SER A 280 12.15 14.12 -15.83
N ARG A 281 12.76 14.19 -14.64
CA ARG A 281 12.60 15.34 -13.72
C ARG A 281 13.36 16.58 -14.21
N GLU A 282 14.58 16.42 -14.74
CA GLU A 282 15.35 17.54 -15.30
C GLU A 282 14.77 18.06 -16.62
N THR A 283 14.25 17.18 -17.49
CA THR A 283 13.55 17.61 -18.72
C THR A 283 12.23 18.32 -18.44
N ARG A 284 11.51 17.93 -17.37
CA ARG A 284 10.32 18.67 -16.89
C ARG A 284 10.66 20.03 -16.30
N GLY A 285 11.81 20.19 -15.65
CA GLY A 285 12.29 21.49 -15.16
C GLY A 285 12.76 22.46 -16.26
N ARG A 286 12.72 22.04 -17.53
CA ARG A 286 13.09 22.85 -18.71
C ARG A 286 11.88 23.44 -19.45
N ARG A 287 10.65 23.08 -19.05
CA ARG A 287 9.40 23.64 -19.56
C ARG A 287 8.84 24.69 -18.62
#